data_AF-D0GLI9-F1
#
_entry.id   AF-D0GLI9-F1
#
_cell.length_a   1.000
_cell.length_b   1.000
_cell.length_c   1.000
_cell.angle_alpha   90.00
_cell.angle_beta   90.00
_cell.angle_gamma   90.00
#
_symmetry.space_group_name_H-M   'P 1'
#
loop_
_entity.id
_entity.type
_entity.pdbx_description
1 polymer ?
#
loop_
_entity_poly.entity_id
_entity_poly.type
_entity_poly.pdbx_seq_one_letter_code
_entity_poly.pdbx_strand_id
1 'polypeptide(L)'
;MKKLKLTDEEKELLKGNEEGLKQAFINKAALATAEKYEFSDSEKEEIDYFYNNEKTKYFVAKQIEEKISVDADEVVKIYNENKAQFDAQNVPFTQARDIIQRDLLNQQVATLENEEFNKIIEEMGESVSIAKKEIIFSQGNPDVIRNIVLNKVVEEKAKGTDFEKKEKDALKIIKDNVLANFYVDLEIRKKVQVTHEEIVGIYESEKGKLGNVTPNDAYNQIANGLLNNRAVEERQNVINKLIEEYKIDDLVKENL
;
A
#
# COMPACT_ATOMS: atom_id res chain seq x y z
N MET A 1 13.37 23.05 -14.10
CA MET A 1 12.97 22.00 -13.14
C MET A 1 13.41 22.42 -11.74
N LYS A 2 12.56 22.30 -10.71
CA LYS A 2 12.94 22.61 -9.32
C LYS A 2 13.83 21.46 -8.81
N LYS A 3 15.02 21.76 -8.26
CA LYS A 3 15.92 20.73 -7.70
C LYS A 3 15.21 20.03 -6.53
N LEU A 4 15.14 18.70 -6.56
CA LEU A 4 14.60 17.91 -5.46
C LEU A 4 15.49 18.08 -4.23
N LYS A 5 14.89 18.15 -3.04
CA LYS A 5 15.62 18.34 -1.79
C LYS A 5 15.03 17.45 -0.71
N LEU A 6 15.91 16.89 0.12
CA LEU A 6 15.55 16.26 1.38
C LEU A 6 15.34 17.33 2.45
N THR A 7 14.41 17.08 3.37
CA THR A 7 14.31 17.81 4.63
C THR A 7 15.53 17.49 5.51
N ASP A 8 15.77 18.29 6.54
CA ASP A 8 16.90 18.02 7.44
C ASP A 8 16.69 16.74 8.26
N GLU A 9 15.43 16.42 8.59
CA GLU A 9 15.06 15.16 9.22
C GLU A 9 15.31 13.95 8.30
N GLU A 10 14.92 14.04 7.03
CA GLU A 10 15.19 12.98 6.04
C GLU A 10 16.70 12.75 5.85
N LYS A 11 17.51 13.82 5.82
CA LYS A 11 18.97 13.68 5.72
C LYS A 11 19.57 12.95 6.91
N GLU A 12 19.10 13.27 8.12
CA GLU A 12 19.62 12.63 9.33
C GLU A 12 19.19 11.16 9.41
N LEU A 13 17.93 10.86 9.10
CA LEU A 13 17.41 9.48 9.09
C LEU A 13 18.07 8.59 8.03
N LEU A 14 18.46 9.17 6.89
CA LEU A 14 19.02 8.43 5.75
C LEU A 14 20.54 8.55 5.64
N LYS A 15 21.19 9.11 6.65
CA LYS A 15 22.64 9.36 6.63
C LYS A 15 23.43 8.07 6.45
N GLY A 16 24.27 8.02 5.42
CA GLY A 16 25.04 6.84 5.05
C GLY A 16 24.21 5.68 4.48
N ASN A 17 22.91 5.86 4.25
CA ASN A 17 22.02 4.87 3.64
C ASN A 17 21.74 5.24 2.17
N GLU A 18 22.63 4.82 1.27
CA GLU A 18 22.54 5.12 -0.17
C GLU A 18 21.21 4.66 -0.79
N GLU A 19 20.75 3.45 -0.47
CA GLU A 19 19.51 2.90 -1.01
C GLU A 19 18.28 3.68 -0.50
N GLY A 20 18.29 4.03 0.79
CA GLY A 20 17.25 4.87 1.39
C GLY A 20 17.18 6.27 0.77
N LEU A 21 18.35 6.90 0.53
CA LEU A 21 18.44 8.18 -0.17
C LEU A 21 17.89 8.07 -1.60
N LYS A 22 18.28 7.01 -2.33
CA LYS A 22 17.81 6.76 -3.70
C LYS A 22 16.29 6.60 -3.74
N GLN A 23 15.73 5.79 -2.86
CA GLN A 23 14.28 5.61 -2.77
C GLN A 23 13.55 6.91 -2.41
N ALA A 24 14.06 7.69 -1.47
CA ALA A 24 13.47 8.97 -1.08
C ALA A 24 13.44 9.95 -2.27
N PHE A 25 14.52 10.04 -3.04
CA PHE A 25 14.55 10.87 -4.23
C PHE A 25 13.64 10.36 -5.35
N ILE A 26 13.52 9.04 -5.55
CA ILE A 26 12.57 8.46 -6.51
C ILE A 26 11.13 8.84 -6.13
N ASN A 27 10.75 8.71 -4.86
CA ASN A 27 9.42 9.09 -4.39
C ASN A 27 9.14 10.59 -4.61
N LYS A 28 10.12 11.46 -4.30
CA LYS A 28 9.99 12.90 -4.55
C LYS A 28 9.93 13.24 -6.04
N ALA A 29 10.65 12.51 -6.89
CA ALA A 29 10.59 12.67 -8.34
C ALA A 29 9.22 12.27 -8.89
N ALA A 30 8.70 11.11 -8.47
CA ALA A 30 7.37 10.64 -8.83
C ALA A 30 6.30 11.66 -8.43
N LEU A 31 6.33 12.16 -7.18
CA LEU A 31 5.44 13.22 -6.73
C LEU A 31 5.56 14.49 -7.58
N ALA A 32 6.78 14.97 -7.80
CA ALA A 32 7.02 16.19 -8.57
C ALA A 32 6.57 16.08 -10.03
N THR A 33 6.57 14.87 -10.61
CA THR A 33 6.02 14.60 -11.93
C THR A 33 4.49 14.51 -11.88
N ALA A 34 3.94 13.80 -10.90
CA ALA A 34 2.51 13.66 -10.69
C ALA A 34 1.82 15.01 -10.47
N GLU A 35 2.41 15.93 -9.70
CA GLU A 35 1.88 17.30 -9.48
C GLU A 35 1.73 18.11 -10.77
N LYS A 36 2.48 17.77 -11.82
CA LYS A 36 2.40 18.45 -13.14
C LYS A 36 1.56 17.67 -14.14
N TYR A 37 1.12 16.47 -13.80
CA TYR A 37 0.37 15.60 -14.68
C TYR A 37 -1.09 16.06 -14.76
N GLU A 38 -1.63 16.15 -15.97
CA GLU A 38 -3.03 16.50 -16.19
C GLU A 38 -3.92 15.25 -16.06
N PHE A 39 -4.40 15.00 -14.85
CA PHE A 39 -5.34 13.91 -14.58
C PHE A 39 -6.74 14.23 -15.16
N SER A 40 -7.33 13.22 -15.80
CA SER A 40 -8.75 13.19 -16.12
C SER A 40 -9.60 13.18 -14.85
N ASP A 41 -10.89 13.48 -15.00
CA ASP A 41 -11.79 13.50 -13.83
C ASP A 41 -11.98 12.11 -13.22
N SER A 42 -11.97 11.05 -14.04
CA SER A 42 -12.01 9.66 -13.55
C SER A 42 -10.77 9.31 -12.73
N GLU A 43 -9.57 9.72 -13.17
CA GLU A 43 -8.34 9.49 -12.43
C GLU A 43 -8.31 10.26 -11.11
N LYS A 44 -8.87 11.49 -11.08
CA LYS A 44 -9.02 12.25 -9.82
C LYS A 44 -9.96 11.55 -8.85
N GLU A 45 -11.07 11.00 -9.33
CA GLU A 45 -11.97 10.21 -8.48
C GLU A 45 -11.28 8.97 -7.90
N GLU A 46 -10.44 8.28 -8.68
CA GLU A 46 -9.61 7.17 -8.17
C GLU A 46 -8.60 7.64 -7.12
N ILE A 47 -7.89 8.75 -7.36
CA ILE A 47 -6.94 9.34 -6.40
C ILE A 47 -7.64 9.68 -5.08
N ASP A 48 -8.81 10.32 -5.15
CA ASP A 48 -9.59 10.68 -3.96
C ASP A 48 -10.07 9.42 -3.22
N TYR A 49 -10.48 8.38 -3.93
CA TYR A 49 -10.83 7.08 -3.34
C TYR A 49 -9.63 6.46 -2.59
N PHE A 50 -8.45 6.40 -3.21
CA PHE A 50 -7.24 5.87 -2.56
C PHE A 50 -6.82 6.72 -1.35
N TYR A 51 -6.88 8.04 -1.47
CA TYR A 51 -6.59 8.95 -0.36
C TYR A 51 -7.54 8.73 0.82
N ASN A 52 -8.84 8.61 0.55
CA ASN A 52 -9.83 8.37 1.59
C ASN A 52 -9.67 7.00 2.26
N ASN A 53 -9.24 5.97 1.53
CA ASN A 53 -8.90 4.68 2.12
C ASN A 53 -7.74 4.81 3.12
N GLU A 54 -6.64 5.45 2.71
CA GLU A 54 -5.46 5.59 3.58
C GLU A 54 -5.73 6.54 4.76
N LYS A 55 -6.48 7.62 4.55
CA LYS A 55 -6.95 8.50 5.61
C LYS A 55 -7.82 7.75 6.63
N THR A 56 -8.69 6.86 6.17
CA THR A 56 -9.57 6.05 7.02
C THR A 56 -8.76 5.10 7.91
N LYS A 57 -7.80 4.38 7.32
CA LYS A 57 -6.88 3.53 8.09
C LYS A 57 -6.11 4.35 9.13
N TYR A 58 -5.59 5.51 8.73
CA TYR A 58 -4.83 6.37 9.61
C TYR A 58 -5.66 6.92 10.78
N PHE A 59 -6.92 7.30 10.53
CA PHE A 59 -7.84 7.72 11.58
C PHE A 59 -8.04 6.60 12.61
N VAL A 60 -8.34 5.38 12.15
CA VAL A 60 -8.58 4.24 13.04
C VAL A 60 -7.31 3.89 13.82
N ALA A 61 -6.15 3.86 13.17
CA ALA A 61 -4.87 3.65 13.83
C ALA A 61 -4.66 4.65 14.99
N LYS A 62 -5.00 5.93 14.79
CA LYS A 62 -4.93 6.95 15.83
C LYS A 62 -5.92 6.74 16.99
N GLN A 63 -7.06 6.10 16.77
CA GLN A 63 -8.02 5.77 17.85
C GLN A 63 -7.57 4.59 18.71
N ILE A 64 -6.72 3.71 18.17
CA ILE A 64 -6.29 2.49 18.86
C ILE A 64 -4.86 2.59 19.39
N GLU A 65 -4.08 3.60 18.99
CA GLU A 65 -2.65 3.76 19.30
C GLU A 65 -2.32 3.56 20.78
N GLU A 66 -3.11 4.18 21.68
CA GLU A 66 -2.91 4.08 23.14
C GLU A 66 -3.35 2.73 23.73
N LYS A 67 -4.09 1.90 22.98
CA LYS A 67 -4.58 0.58 23.41
C LYS A 67 -3.60 -0.54 23.07
N ILE A 68 -2.63 -0.29 22.19
CA ILE A 68 -1.66 -1.28 21.72
C ILE A 68 -0.63 -1.55 22.83
N SER A 69 -0.52 -2.81 23.25
CA SER A 69 0.45 -3.26 24.24
C SER A 69 0.73 -4.75 24.09
N VAL A 70 2.01 -5.13 24.09
CA VAL A 70 2.43 -6.54 24.05
C VAL A 70 2.89 -6.97 25.44
N ASP A 71 2.33 -8.07 25.93
CA ASP A 71 2.73 -8.67 27.20
C ASP A 71 4.04 -9.45 27.05
N ALA A 72 5.06 -9.08 27.84
CA ALA A 72 6.34 -9.75 27.84
C ALA A 72 6.24 -11.22 28.32
N ASP A 73 5.32 -11.52 29.23
CA ASP A 73 5.11 -12.88 29.73
C ASP A 73 4.50 -13.78 28.65
N GLU A 74 3.61 -13.22 27.81
CA GLU A 74 3.04 -13.91 26.66
C GLU A 74 4.12 -14.23 25.60
N VAL A 75 5.04 -13.30 25.33
CA VAL A 75 6.18 -13.53 24.43
C VAL A 75 7.05 -14.69 24.92
N VAL A 76 7.37 -14.71 26.22
CA VAL A 76 8.18 -15.79 26.83
C VAL A 76 7.44 -17.13 26.77
N LYS A 77 6.13 -17.14 27.03
CA LYS A 77 5.29 -18.34 26.94
C LYS A 77 5.32 -18.91 25.51
N ILE A 78 5.03 -18.10 24.49
CA ILE A 78 5.02 -18.53 23.08
C ILE A 78 6.40 -19.02 22.66
N TYR A 79 7.48 -18.36 23.10
CA TYR A 79 8.84 -18.84 22.83
C TYR A 79 9.05 -20.25 23.39
N ASN A 80 8.70 -20.48 24.65
CA ASN A 80 8.88 -21.78 25.29
C ASN A 80 8.04 -22.87 24.61
N GLU A 81 6.80 -22.56 24.23
CA GLU A 81 5.91 -23.49 23.50
C GLU A 81 6.45 -23.87 22.12
N ASN A 82 7.17 -22.95 21.44
CA ASN A 82 7.69 -23.14 20.08
C ASN A 82 9.22 -23.35 20.04
N LYS A 83 9.86 -23.55 21.19
CA LYS A 83 11.32 -23.59 21.32
C LYS A 83 11.97 -24.60 20.37
N ALA A 84 11.38 -25.79 20.25
CA ALA A 84 11.88 -26.85 19.37
C ALA A 84 11.91 -26.43 17.89
N GLN A 85 10.96 -25.59 17.45
CA GLN A 85 10.92 -25.07 16.08
C GLN A 85 11.97 -24.00 15.83
N PHE A 86 12.20 -23.11 16.81
CA PHE A 86 13.27 -22.11 16.73
C PHE A 86 14.67 -22.76 16.76
N ASP A 87 14.86 -23.75 17.65
CA ASP A 87 16.10 -24.52 17.73
C ASP A 87 16.38 -25.25 16.40
N ALA A 88 15.37 -25.88 15.79
CA ALA A 88 15.50 -26.55 14.50
C ALA A 88 15.85 -25.59 13.34
N GLN A 89 15.47 -24.32 13.45
CA GLN A 89 15.76 -23.27 12.46
C GLN A 89 17.03 -22.45 12.80
N ASN A 90 17.75 -22.79 13.88
CA ASN A 90 18.87 -22.01 14.41
C ASN A 90 18.55 -20.53 14.69
N VAL A 91 17.29 -20.24 15.08
CA VAL A 91 16.87 -18.88 15.42
C VAL A 91 17.21 -18.61 16.90
N PRO A 92 18.10 -17.65 17.21
CA PRO A 92 18.45 -17.33 18.59
C PRO A 92 17.28 -16.65 19.31
N PHE A 93 17.24 -16.77 20.64
CA PHE A 93 16.15 -16.22 21.48
C PHE A 93 15.85 -14.75 21.19
N THR A 94 16.87 -13.90 21.01
CA THR A 94 16.67 -12.47 20.70
C THR A 94 15.87 -12.28 19.41
N GLN A 95 16.19 -13.02 18.35
CA GLN A 95 15.45 -12.95 17.09
C GLN A 95 14.06 -13.57 17.22
N ALA A 96 13.93 -14.71 17.91
CA ALA A 96 12.64 -15.35 18.15
C ALA A 96 11.69 -14.43 18.93
N ARG A 97 12.21 -13.74 19.96
CA ARG A 97 11.46 -12.76 20.74
C ARG A 97 10.96 -11.61 19.88
N ASP A 98 11.81 -11.04 19.03
CA ASP A 98 11.45 -9.91 18.17
C ASP A 98 10.39 -10.33 17.12
N ILE A 99 10.49 -11.56 16.59
CA ILE A 99 9.48 -12.15 15.69
C ILE A 99 8.13 -12.29 16.42
N ILE A 100 8.12 -12.95 17.58
CA ILE A 100 6.90 -13.18 18.36
C ILE A 100 6.25 -11.86 18.75
N GLN A 101 7.04 -10.90 19.22
CA GLN A 101 6.54 -9.60 19.63
C GLN A 101 5.88 -8.85 18.47
N ARG A 102 6.48 -8.89 17.27
CA ARG A 102 5.90 -8.29 16.06
C ARG A 102 4.60 -8.99 15.66
N ASP A 103 4.57 -10.31 15.73
CA ASP A 103 3.39 -11.09 15.33
C ASP A 103 2.22 -10.84 16.28
N LEU A 104 2.47 -10.81 17.60
CA LEU A 104 1.47 -10.43 18.62
C LEU A 104 0.97 -9.00 18.40
N LEU A 105 1.88 -8.05 18.16
CA LEU A 105 1.54 -6.67 17.86
C LEU A 105 0.59 -6.58 16.66
N ASN A 106 0.93 -7.25 15.55
CA ASN A 106 0.11 -7.24 14.33
C ASN A 106 -1.27 -7.86 14.55
N GLN A 107 -1.35 -8.96 15.32
CA GLN A 107 -2.63 -9.58 15.67
C GLN A 107 -3.50 -8.66 16.52
N GLN A 108 -2.90 -8.00 17.52
CA GLN A 108 -3.60 -7.06 18.39
C GLN A 108 -4.09 -5.85 17.60
N VAL A 109 -3.24 -5.26 16.75
CA VAL A 109 -3.63 -4.15 15.86
C VAL A 109 -4.81 -4.57 15.00
N ALA A 110 -4.74 -5.70 14.30
CA ALA A 110 -5.85 -6.16 13.46
C ALA A 110 -7.16 -6.38 14.26
N THR A 111 -7.06 -6.85 15.50
CA THR A 111 -8.22 -7.04 16.37
C THR A 111 -8.83 -5.70 16.76
N LEU A 112 -8.02 -4.78 17.27
CA LEU A 112 -8.45 -3.45 17.70
C LEU A 112 -8.98 -2.60 16.54
N GLU A 113 -8.37 -2.69 15.35
CA GLU A 113 -8.87 -2.02 14.15
C GLU A 113 -10.28 -2.51 13.80
N ASN A 114 -10.50 -3.83 13.79
CA ASN A 114 -11.82 -4.41 13.51
C ASN A 114 -12.86 -4.01 14.56
N GLU A 115 -12.50 -4.00 15.84
CA GLU A 115 -13.38 -3.56 16.93
C GLU A 115 -13.76 -2.09 16.78
N GLU A 116 -12.80 -1.21 16.49
CA GLU A 116 -13.07 0.22 16.32
C GLU A 116 -13.89 0.48 15.03
N PHE A 117 -13.63 -0.24 13.94
CA PHE A 117 -14.48 -0.17 12.74
C PHE A 117 -15.93 -0.57 13.04
N ASN A 118 -16.14 -1.69 13.74
CA ASN A 118 -17.49 -2.16 14.07
C ASN A 118 -18.23 -1.14 14.94
N LYS A 119 -17.56 -0.58 15.96
CA LYS A 119 -18.11 0.48 16.80
C LYS A 119 -18.50 1.71 15.99
N ILE A 120 -17.64 2.16 15.08
CA ILE A 120 -17.92 3.32 14.21
C ILE A 120 -19.13 3.04 13.30
N ILE A 121 -19.25 1.81 12.77
CA ILE A 121 -20.41 1.38 11.96
C ILE A 121 -21.70 1.38 12.79
N GLU A 122 -21.66 0.87 14.02
CA GLU A 122 -22.83 0.89 14.91
C GLU A 122 -23.28 2.31 15.25
N GLU A 123 -22.33 3.23 15.46
CA GLU A 123 -22.62 4.62 15.81
C GLU A 123 -23.11 5.46 14.62
N MET A 124 -22.54 5.25 13.43
CA MET A 124 -22.70 6.18 12.30
C MET A 124 -23.31 5.52 11.05
N GLY A 125 -23.58 4.21 11.05
CA GLY A 125 -24.00 3.47 9.85
C GLY A 125 -25.26 4.01 9.17
N GLU A 126 -26.24 4.49 9.95
CA GLU A 126 -27.49 5.08 9.42
C GLU A 126 -27.31 6.52 8.92
N SER A 127 -26.18 7.17 9.22
CA SER A 127 -25.91 8.57 8.85
C SER A 127 -25.36 8.73 7.43
N VAL A 128 -24.98 7.63 6.78
CA VAL A 128 -24.35 7.65 5.45
C VAL A 128 -25.21 6.99 4.38
N SER A 129 -25.04 7.45 3.14
CA SER A 129 -25.64 6.82 1.97
C SER A 129 -24.65 6.77 0.81
N ILE A 130 -24.87 5.81 -0.09
CA ILE A 130 -24.05 5.65 -1.29
C ILE A 130 -24.71 6.42 -2.44
N ALA A 131 -23.93 7.29 -3.09
CA ALA A 131 -24.36 8.03 -4.25
C ALA A 131 -24.33 7.16 -5.51
N LYS A 132 -25.18 7.47 -6.49
CA LYS A 132 -25.21 6.78 -7.78
C LYS A 132 -23.84 6.77 -8.49
N LYS A 133 -23.09 7.87 -8.39
CA LYS A 133 -21.74 7.97 -8.97
C LYS A 133 -20.75 6.97 -8.34
N GLU A 134 -20.88 6.70 -7.05
CA GLU A 134 -20.03 5.75 -6.32
C GLU A 134 -20.37 4.30 -6.69
N ILE A 135 -21.65 4.01 -6.95
CA ILE A 135 -22.06 2.71 -7.50
C ILE A 135 -21.46 2.52 -8.89
N ILE A 136 -21.51 3.54 -9.76
CA ILE A 136 -20.91 3.47 -11.10
C ILE A 136 -19.40 3.29 -11.01
N PHE A 137 -18.72 4.08 -10.17
CA PHE A 137 -17.28 3.96 -9.90
C PHE A 137 -16.89 2.56 -9.45
N SER A 138 -17.66 1.96 -8.54
CA SER A 138 -17.40 0.60 -8.05
C SER A 138 -17.59 -0.49 -9.11
N GLN A 139 -18.26 -0.18 -10.22
CA GLN A 139 -18.67 -1.15 -11.24
C GLN A 139 -19.46 -2.35 -10.66
N GLY A 140 -20.12 -2.16 -9.51
CA GLY A 140 -20.84 -3.22 -8.81
C GLY A 140 -19.95 -4.16 -7.99
N ASN A 141 -18.66 -3.86 -7.83
CA ASN A 141 -17.76 -4.65 -7.00
C ASN A 141 -18.13 -4.47 -5.50
N PRO A 142 -18.55 -5.54 -4.80
CA PRO A 142 -19.02 -5.45 -3.43
C PRO A 142 -17.94 -5.00 -2.43
N ASP A 143 -16.67 -5.33 -2.68
CA ASP A 143 -15.56 -4.93 -1.81
C ASP A 143 -15.27 -3.43 -1.94
N VAL A 144 -15.31 -2.90 -3.17
CA VAL A 144 -15.18 -1.45 -3.41
C VAL A 144 -16.35 -0.69 -2.78
N ILE A 145 -17.58 -1.20 -2.93
CA ILE A 145 -18.77 -0.63 -2.29
C ILE A 145 -18.63 -0.62 -0.77
N ARG A 146 -18.17 -1.74 -0.18
CA ARG A 146 -17.93 -1.84 1.27
C ARG A 146 -16.90 -0.80 1.73
N ASN A 147 -15.79 -0.65 1.01
CA ASN A 147 -14.76 0.33 1.36
C ASN A 147 -15.27 1.78 1.25
N ILE A 148 -16.08 2.09 0.23
CA ILE A 148 -16.72 3.41 0.11
C ILE A 148 -17.60 3.69 1.33
N VAL A 149 -18.40 2.73 1.77
CA VAL A 149 -19.24 2.87 2.97
C VAL A 149 -18.36 3.08 4.21
N LEU A 150 -17.34 2.24 4.43
CA LEU A 150 -16.43 2.37 5.56
C LEU A 150 -15.78 3.77 5.62
N ASN A 151 -15.27 4.26 4.49
CA ASN A 151 -14.68 5.59 4.40
C ASN A 151 -15.67 6.68 4.81
N LYS A 152 -16.93 6.60 4.34
CA LYS A 152 -17.96 7.58 4.70
C LYS A 152 -18.29 7.55 6.18
N VAL A 153 -18.48 6.36 6.76
CA VAL A 153 -18.82 6.22 8.19
C VAL A 153 -17.68 6.78 9.05
N VAL A 154 -16.43 6.48 8.70
CA VAL A 154 -15.25 7.04 9.38
C VAL A 154 -15.12 8.55 9.16
N GLU A 155 -15.40 9.05 7.96
CA GLU A 155 -15.42 10.49 7.67
C GLU A 155 -16.46 11.23 8.52
N GLU A 156 -17.68 10.70 8.61
CA GLU A 156 -18.73 11.26 9.48
C GLU A 156 -18.30 11.24 10.95
N LYS A 157 -17.67 10.15 11.42
CA LYS A 157 -17.13 10.08 12.78
C LYS A 157 -16.06 11.15 13.01
N ALA A 158 -15.15 11.31 12.06
CA ALA A 158 -14.02 12.24 12.16
C ALA A 158 -14.47 13.72 12.20
N LYS A 159 -15.59 14.08 11.55
CA LYS A 159 -16.17 15.43 11.60
C LYS A 159 -16.51 15.91 13.02
N GLY A 160 -16.79 14.98 13.93
CA GLY A 160 -17.01 15.26 15.36
C GLY A 160 -15.73 15.50 16.17
N THR A 161 -14.56 15.55 15.53
CA THR A 161 -13.24 15.60 16.19
C THR A 161 -12.34 16.68 15.56
N ASP A 162 -11.23 17.01 16.23
CA ASP A 162 -10.18 17.88 15.68
C ASP A 162 -9.15 17.14 14.81
N PHE A 163 -9.44 15.90 14.38
CA PHE A 163 -8.49 15.01 13.72
C PHE A 163 -7.78 15.65 12.52
N GLU A 164 -8.53 16.18 11.55
CA GLU A 164 -7.93 16.75 10.33
C GLU A 164 -7.03 17.95 10.61
N LYS A 165 -7.34 18.70 11.67
CA LYS A 165 -6.56 19.86 12.08
C LYS A 165 -5.27 19.45 12.79
N LYS A 166 -5.35 18.45 13.69
CA LYS A 166 -4.20 17.93 14.44
C LYS A 166 -3.22 17.20 13.53
N GLU A 167 -3.76 16.40 12.61
CA GLU A 167 -2.98 15.50 11.76
C GLU A 167 -2.69 16.06 10.36
N LYS A 168 -2.82 17.38 10.17
CA LYS A 168 -2.73 18.02 8.86
C LYS A 168 -1.46 17.64 8.07
N ASP A 169 -0.31 17.62 8.73
CA ASP A 169 0.97 17.33 8.09
C ASP A 169 1.07 15.84 7.70
N ALA A 170 0.59 14.94 8.57
CA ALA A 170 0.52 13.51 8.26
C ALA A 170 -0.45 13.23 7.10
N LEU A 171 -1.62 13.87 7.09
CA LEU A 171 -2.59 13.77 5.99
C LEU A 171 -2.04 14.29 4.67
N LYS A 172 -1.22 15.36 4.72
CA LYS A 172 -0.50 15.84 3.52
C LYS A 172 0.48 14.79 3.01
N ILE A 173 1.27 14.17 3.88
CA ILE A 173 2.20 13.09 3.50
C ILE A 173 1.45 11.91 2.88
N ILE A 174 0.32 11.49 3.48
CA ILE A 174 -0.54 10.44 2.94
C ILE A 174 -1.02 10.80 1.53
N LYS A 175 -1.52 12.03 1.34
CA LYS A 175 -1.98 12.52 0.04
C LYS A 175 -0.87 12.52 -1.01
N ASP A 176 0.31 13.03 -0.65
CA ASP A 176 1.48 13.09 -1.54
C ASP A 176 1.92 11.67 -1.94
N ASN A 177 1.93 10.72 -1.01
CA ASN A 177 2.26 9.33 -1.28
C ASN A 177 1.25 8.65 -2.21
N VAL A 178 -0.05 8.85 -1.98
CA VAL A 178 -1.11 8.33 -2.84
C VAL A 178 -0.97 8.88 -4.26
N LEU A 179 -0.73 10.19 -4.39
CA LEU A 179 -0.57 10.83 -5.70
C LEU A 179 0.64 10.28 -6.47
N ALA A 180 1.80 10.16 -5.80
CA ALA A 180 3.02 9.63 -6.40
C ALA A 180 2.85 8.17 -6.85
N ASN A 181 2.29 7.32 -5.99
CA ASN A 181 2.04 5.92 -6.29
C ASN A 181 1.03 5.75 -7.44
N PHE A 182 -0.07 6.50 -7.39
CA PHE A 182 -1.08 6.47 -8.43
C PHE A 182 -0.50 6.81 -9.81
N TYR A 183 0.33 7.86 -9.89
CA TYR A 183 0.99 8.24 -11.14
C TYR A 183 1.87 7.11 -11.70
N VAL A 184 2.71 6.49 -10.85
CA VAL A 184 3.56 5.37 -11.28
C VAL A 184 2.71 4.19 -11.77
N ASP A 185 1.68 3.82 -11.01
CA ASP A 185 0.78 2.72 -11.37
C ASP A 185 -0.03 3.03 -12.64
N LEU A 186 -0.39 4.29 -12.88
CA LEU A 186 -1.06 4.74 -14.09
C LEU A 186 -0.14 4.59 -15.32
N GLU A 187 1.12 5.04 -15.22
CA GLU A 187 2.09 4.90 -16.31
C GLU A 187 2.38 3.44 -16.66
N ILE A 188 2.37 2.55 -15.67
CA ILE A 188 2.47 1.11 -15.87
C ILE A 188 1.21 0.60 -16.59
N ARG A 189 0.02 0.88 -16.05
CA ARG A 189 -1.27 0.39 -16.57
C ARG A 189 -1.53 0.81 -18.02
N LYS A 190 -1.05 1.98 -18.45
CA LYS A 190 -1.16 2.44 -19.85
C LYS A 190 -0.40 1.57 -20.85
N LYS A 191 0.62 0.83 -20.41
CA LYS A 191 1.51 0.06 -21.29
C LYS A 191 1.39 -1.45 -21.10
N VAL A 192 0.96 -1.90 -19.93
CA VAL A 192 0.76 -3.32 -19.65
C VAL A 192 -0.49 -3.79 -20.38
N GLN A 193 -0.28 -4.56 -21.45
CA GLN A 193 -1.33 -5.27 -22.18
C GLN A 193 -0.88 -6.72 -22.34
N VAL A 194 -1.82 -7.66 -22.39
CA VAL A 194 -1.56 -9.08 -22.71
C VAL A 194 -2.58 -9.51 -23.75
N THR A 195 -2.13 -10.10 -24.86
CA THR A 195 -3.03 -10.53 -25.92
C THR A 195 -3.50 -11.96 -25.71
N HIS A 196 -4.66 -12.30 -26.28
CA HIS A 196 -5.17 -13.67 -26.23
C HIS A 196 -4.22 -14.66 -26.91
N GLU A 197 -3.59 -14.26 -28.01
CA GLU A 197 -2.64 -15.08 -28.77
C GLU A 197 -1.43 -15.49 -27.92
N GLU A 198 -0.93 -14.58 -27.08
CA GLU A 198 0.17 -14.85 -26.16
C GLU A 198 -0.23 -15.90 -25.11
N ILE A 199 -1.43 -15.78 -24.55
CA ILE A 199 -1.93 -16.71 -23.54
C ILE A 199 -2.14 -18.11 -24.16
N VAL A 200 -2.74 -18.17 -25.36
CA VAL A 200 -2.93 -19.42 -26.11
C VAL A 200 -1.59 -20.06 -26.46
N GLY A 201 -0.61 -19.28 -26.91
CA GLY A 201 0.72 -19.79 -27.24
C GLY A 201 1.39 -20.48 -26.05
N ILE A 202 1.36 -19.87 -24.87
CA ILE A 202 1.91 -20.46 -23.64
C ILE A 202 1.11 -21.69 -23.24
N TYR A 203 -0.22 -21.62 -23.21
CA TYR A 203 -1.08 -22.75 -22.88
C TYR A 203 -0.77 -23.96 -23.76
N GLU A 204 -0.71 -23.79 -25.08
CA GLU A 204 -0.43 -24.87 -26.02
C GLU A 204 0.96 -25.49 -25.82
N SER A 205 1.96 -24.67 -25.45
CA SER A 205 3.32 -25.13 -25.17
C SER A 205 3.47 -25.83 -23.82
N GLU A 206 2.62 -25.51 -22.84
CA GLU A 206 2.73 -25.99 -21.46
C GLU A 206 1.63 -26.98 -21.06
N LYS A 207 0.58 -27.18 -21.86
CA LYS A 207 -0.58 -28.01 -21.52
C LYS A 207 -0.25 -29.43 -21.07
N GLY A 208 0.84 -30.01 -21.59
CA GLY A 208 1.33 -31.33 -21.17
C GLY A 208 1.87 -31.38 -19.73
N LYS A 209 2.09 -30.23 -19.09
CA LYS A 209 2.61 -30.07 -17.72
C LYS A 209 1.55 -29.58 -16.72
N LEU A 210 0.35 -29.22 -17.19
CA LEU A 210 -0.68 -28.56 -16.36
C LEU A 210 -1.45 -29.50 -15.42
N GLY A 211 -1.21 -30.81 -15.48
CA GLY A 211 -1.85 -31.78 -14.58
C GLY A 211 -3.37 -31.70 -14.60
N ASN A 212 -3.98 -31.42 -13.45
CA ASN A 212 -5.44 -31.35 -13.25
C ASN A 212 -6.02 -29.92 -13.35
N VAL A 213 -5.24 -28.92 -13.77
CA VAL A 213 -5.74 -27.55 -13.91
C VAL A 213 -6.70 -27.47 -15.10
N THR A 214 -7.86 -26.84 -14.90
CA THR A 214 -8.81 -26.67 -16.01
C THR A 214 -8.24 -25.72 -17.06
N PRO A 215 -8.62 -25.83 -18.35
CA PRO A 215 -8.15 -24.88 -19.36
C PRO A 215 -8.42 -23.43 -18.95
N ASN A 216 -9.61 -23.12 -18.44
CA ASN A 216 -9.98 -21.76 -18.03
C ASN A 216 -9.09 -21.22 -16.90
N ASP A 217 -8.82 -22.05 -15.89
CA ASP A 217 -7.92 -21.67 -14.80
C ASP A 217 -6.48 -21.48 -15.29
N ALA A 218 -6.03 -22.33 -16.22
CA ALA A 218 -4.72 -22.20 -16.85
C ALA A 218 -4.61 -20.90 -17.66
N TYR A 219 -5.60 -20.57 -18.49
CA TYR A 219 -5.66 -19.30 -19.23
C TYR A 219 -5.57 -18.10 -18.28
N ASN A 220 -6.32 -18.11 -17.17
CA ASN A 220 -6.29 -17.04 -16.18
C ASN A 220 -4.94 -16.95 -15.46
N GLN A 221 -4.35 -18.08 -15.06
CA GLN A 221 -3.04 -18.09 -14.41
C GLN A 221 -1.94 -17.56 -15.34
N ILE A 222 -1.94 -17.98 -16.61
CA ILE A 222 -0.99 -17.51 -17.62
C ILE A 222 -1.18 -16.00 -17.85
N ALA A 223 -2.41 -15.54 -18.03
CA ALA A 223 -2.72 -14.12 -18.22
C ALA A 223 -2.21 -13.27 -17.05
N ASN A 224 -2.51 -13.70 -15.82
CA ASN A 224 -2.06 -13.01 -14.60
C ASN A 224 -0.53 -13.02 -14.47
N GLY A 225 0.12 -14.15 -14.77
CA GLY A 225 1.57 -14.26 -14.77
C GLY A 225 2.23 -13.29 -15.76
N LEU A 226 1.71 -13.20 -16.98
CA LEU A 226 2.18 -12.27 -18.00
C LEU A 226 1.96 -10.81 -17.59
N LEU A 227 0.77 -10.48 -17.10
CA LEU A 227 0.44 -9.13 -16.63
C LEU A 227 1.39 -8.70 -15.50
N ASN A 228 1.62 -9.57 -14.52
CA ASN A 228 2.51 -9.29 -13.39
C ASN A 228 3.96 -9.09 -13.85
N ASN A 229 4.49 -9.97 -14.71
CA ASN A 229 5.85 -9.83 -15.21
C ASN A 229 6.05 -8.52 -15.98
N ARG A 230 5.09 -8.16 -16.85
CA ARG A 230 5.11 -6.88 -17.58
C ARG A 230 4.98 -5.69 -16.65
N ALA A 231 4.14 -5.76 -15.64
CA ALA A 231 3.99 -4.68 -14.66
C ALA A 231 5.29 -4.45 -13.88
N VAL A 232 6.03 -5.49 -13.53
CA VAL A 232 7.34 -5.39 -12.87
C VAL A 232 8.37 -4.73 -13.80
N GLU A 233 8.44 -5.16 -15.05
CA GLU A 233 9.36 -4.57 -16.05
C GLU A 233 9.04 -3.09 -16.31
N GLU A 234 7.75 -2.77 -16.53
CA GLU A 234 7.34 -1.39 -16.75
C GLU A 234 7.52 -0.51 -15.53
N ARG A 235 7.38 -1.05 -14.32
CA ARG A 235 7.72 -0.32 -13.08
C ARG A 235 9.19 0.09 -13.08
N GLN A 236 10.09 -0.83 -13.43
CA GLN A 236 11.52 -0.54 -13.52
C GLN A 236 11.81 0.52 -14.59
N ASN A 237 11.12 0.44 -15.74
CA ASN A 237 11.26 1.42 -16.82
C ASN A 237 10.81 2.82 -16.38
N VAL A 238 9.69 2.94 -15.66
CA VAL A 238 9.21 4.22 -15.11
C VAL A 238 10.21 4.77 -14.08
N ILE A 239 10.73 3.93 -13.18
CA ILE A 239 11.73 4.34 -12.18
C ILE A 239 13.02 4.82 -12.85
N ASN A 240 13.54 4.09 -13.83
CA ASN A 240 14.77 4.46 -14.55
C ASN A 240 14.62 5.81 -15.25
N LYS A 241 13.45 6.08 -15.85
CA LYS A 241 13.17 7.40 -16.44
C LYS A 241 13.21 8.52 -15.40
N LEU A 242 12.62 8.30 -14.22
CA LEU A 242 12.67 9.29 -13.13
C LEU A 242 14.12 9.53 -12.65
N ILE A 243 14.92 8.46 -12.53
CA ILE A 243 16.34 8.54 -12.15
C ILE A 243 17.11 9.41 -13.13
N GLU A 244 16.94 9.17 -14.44
CA GLU A 244 17.62 9.92 -15.49
C GLU A 244 17.14 11.38 -15.54
N GLU A 245 15.83 11.61 -15.55
CA GLU A 245 15.24 12.94 -15.70
C GLU A 245 15.60 13.87 -14.54
N TYR A 246 15.56 13.36 -13.31
CA TYR A 246 15.85 14.13 -12.10
C TYR A 246 17.32 14.01 -11.64
N LYS A 247 18.15 13.26 -12.37
CA LYS A 247 19.57 13.00 -12.03
C LYS A 247 19.73 12.50 -10.60
N ILE A 248 18.94 11.50 -10.24
CA ILE A 248 18.84 11.03 -8.85
C ILE A 248 20.20 10.54 -8.32
N ASP A 249 21.00 9.86 -9.13
CA ASP A 249 22.31 9.36 -8.69
C ASP A 249 23.28 10.50 -8.31
N ASP A 250 23.16 11.68 -8.94
CA ASP A 250 23.94 12.86 -8.54
C ASP A 250 23.45 13.41 -7.20
N LEU A 251 22.13 13.46 -6.99
CA LEU A 251 21.52 13.90 -5.73
C LEU A 251 21.88 12.97 -4.57
N VAL A 252 21.94 11.66 -4.80
CA VAL A 252 22.35 10.68 -3.78
C VAL A 252 23.79 10.95 -3.37
N LYS A 253 24.73 11.11 -4.32
CA LYS A 253 26.14 11.42 -4.03
C LYS A 253 26.33 12.73 -3.26
N GLU A 254 25.48 13.73 -3.49
CA GLU A 254 25.51 15.00 -2.77
C GLU A 254 25.05 14.87 -1.30
N ASN A 255 24.34 13.81 -0.94
CA ASN A 255 23.70 13.63 0.38
C ASN A 255 24.14 12.36 1.13
N LEU A 256 25.13 11.63 0.60
CA LEU A 256 25.76 10.47 1.23
C LEU A 256 26.79 10.92 2.28
#